data_AF-A0A5K7ZSG5-F1
#
_entry.id   AF-A0A5K7ZSG5-F1
#
_cell.length_a   1.000
_cell.length_b   1.000
_cell.length_c   1.000
_cell.angle_alpha   90.00
_cell.angle_beta   90.00
_cell.angle_gamma   90.00
#
_symmetry.space_group_name_H-M   'P 1'
#
loop_
_entity.id
_entity.type
_entity.pdbx_description
1 polymer ?
#
loop_
_entity_poly.entity_id
_entity_poly.type
_entity_poly.pdbx_seq_one_letter_code
_entity_poly.pdbx_strand_id
1 'polypeptide(L)'
;MSEYLPNYLESKDIKQLMAEADELVKRIDADAIKDLEEEHRLQFEIHAQHLKSIKSKVENEMEKDGTSKKDHGAEGMHEAIQEIAKAMGELAKYLT
;
A
#
# COMPACT_ATOMS: atom_id res chain seq x y z
N MET A 1 3.08 -38.04 -24.95
CA MET A 1 3.18 -37.75 -23.50
C MET A 1 1.76 -37.56 -23.00
N SER A 2 1.10 -38.65 -22.63
CA SER A 2 -0.21 -38.67 -21.98
C SER A 2 -0.03 -39.28 -20.59
N GLU A 3 -0.81 -38.76 -19.64
CA GLU A 3 -1.18 -39.38 -18.37
C GLU A 3 -0.11 -39.59 -17.28
N TYR A 4 0.01 -38.58 -16.41
CA TYR A 4 0.41 -38.76 -15.00
C TYR A 4 -0.73 -38.45 -14.02
N LEU A 5 -1.98 -38.50 -14.48
CA LEU A 5 -3.18 -38.31 -13.66
C LEU A 5 -3.98 -39.59 -13.27
N PRO A 6 -3.75 -40.81 -13.81
CA PRO A 6 -4.71 -41.89 -13.56
C PRO A 6 -4.65 -42.48 -12.14
N ASN A 7 -3.48 -42.60 -11.52
CA ASN A 7 -3.35 -43.36 -10.26
C ASN A 7 -3.81 -42.63 -8.98
N TYR A 8 -3.88 -41.29 -8.96
CA TYR A 8 -4.27 -40.54 -7.75
C TYR A 8 -5.78 -40.50 -7.53
N LEU A 9 -6.54 -40.52 -8.63
CA LEU A 9 -8.00 -40.47 -8.61
C LEU A 9 -8.63 -41.87 -8.45
N GLU A 10 -7.93 -42.93 -8.85
CA GLU A 10 -8.43 -44.31 -8.78
C GLU A 10 -8.56 -44.86 -7.35
N SER A 11 -7.82 -44.33 -6.36
CA SER A 11 -7.87 -44.83 -4.97
C SER A 11 -8.61 -43.91 -3.99
N LYS A 12 -9.07 -42.74 -4.45
CA LYS A 12 -9.65 -41.71 -3.60
C LYS A 12 -11.16 -41.68 -3.71
N ASP A 13 -11.85 -41.89 -2.60
CA ASP A 13 -13.30 -41.71 -2.58
C ASP A 13 -13.64 -40.24 -2.88
N ILE A 14 -14.76 -40.02 -3.59
CA ILE A 14 -15.26 -38.71 -4.03
C ILE A 14 -15.31 -37.72 -2.85
N LYS A 15 -15.64 -38.21 -1.65
CA LYS A 15 -15.67 -37.40 -0.42
C LYS A 15 -14.31 -36.80 -0.06
N GLN A 16 -13.23 -37.55 -0.25
CA GLN A 16 -11.88 -37.08 0.04
C GLN A 16 -11.45 -36.03 -0.99
N LEU A 17 -11.80 -36.22 -2.27
CA LEU A 17 -11.55 -35.22 -3.31
C LEU A 17 -12.31 -33.91 -3.05
N MET A 18 -13.55 -34.00 -2.57
CA MET A 18 -14.33 -32.81 -2.19
C MET A 18 -13.72 -32.08 -0.99
N ALA A 19 -13.29 -32.81 0.04
CA ALA A 19 -12.64 -32.22 1.21
C ALA A 19 -11.33 -31.49 0.84
N GLU A 20 -10.54 -32.07 -0.06
CA GLU A 20 -9.30 -31.43 -0.53
C GLU A 20 -9.55 -30.22 -1.43
N ALA A 21 -10.63 -30.25 -2.22
CA ALA A 21 -11.07 -29.08 -2.96
C ALA A 21 -11.49 -27.93 -2.02
N ASP A 22 -12.24 -28.24 -0.95
CA ASP A 22 -12.63 -27.25 0.07
C ASP A 22 -11.41 -26.66 0.81
N GLU A 23 -10.41 -27.49 1.13
CA GLU A 23 -9.16 -27.02 1.72
C GLU A 23 -8.37 -26.12 0.77
N LEU A 24 -8.34 -26.46 -0.53
CA LEU A 24 -7.67 -25.66 -1.54
C LEU A 24 -8.35 -24.28 -1.71
N VAL A 25 -9.68 -24.24 -1.73
CA VAL A 25 -10.43 -22.97 -1.78
C VAL A 25 -10.09 -22.08 -0.59
N LYS A 26 -10.12 -22.63 0.63
CA LYS A 26 -9.75 -21.87 1.84
C LYS A 26 -8.33 -21.31 1.79
N ARG A 27 -7.39 -22.08 1.22
CA ARG A 27 -6.01 -21.65 1.06
C ARG A 27 -5.88 -20.50 0.06
N ILE A 28 -6.56 -20.61 -1.08
CA ILE A 28 -6.59 -19.56 -2.09
C ILE A 28 -7.19 -18.27 -1.51
N ASP A 29 -8.28 -18.38 -0.75
CA ASP A 29 -8.90 -17.22 -0.10
C ASP A 29 -7.96 -16.57 0.91
N ALA A 30 -7.27 -17.36 1.74
CA ALA A 30 -6.31 -16.85 2.71
C ALA A 30 -5.09 -16.18 2.05
N ASP A 31 -4.55 -16.79 0.99
CA ASP A 31 -3.42 -16.24 0.24
C ASP A 31 -3.85 -14.94 -0.48
N ALA A 32 -5.05 -14.89 -1.07
CA ALA A 32 -5.59 -13.69 -1.71
C ALA A 32 -5.81 -12.53 -0.70
N ILE A 33 -6.30 -12.82 0.50
CA ILE A 33 -6.43 -11.82 1.57
C ILE A 33 -5.06 -11.27 1.95
N LYS A 34 -4.07 -12.14 2.13
CA LYS A 34 -2.71 -11.74 2.48
C LYS A 34 -2.05 -10.88 1.40
N ASP A 35 -2.26 -11.22 0.13
CA ASP A 35 -1.74 -10.43 -0.99
C ASP A 35 -2.39 -9.02 -1.04
N LEU A 36 -3.68 -8.92 -0.75
CA LEU A 36 -4.37 -7.62 -0.63
C LEU A 36 -3.85 -6.80 0.55
N GLU A 37 -3.58 -7.42 1.71
CA GLU A 37 -3.00 -6.75 2.87
C GLU A 37 -1.58 -6.22 2.58
N GLU A 38 -0.77 -7.00 1.87
CA GLU A 38 0.58 -6.61 1.46
C GLU A 38 0.56 -5.44 0.47
N GLU A 39 -0.32 -5.48 -0.54
CA GLU A 39 -0.50 -4.37 -1.48
C GLU A 39 -0.94 -3.09 -0.76
N HIS A 40 -1.93 -3.18 0.15
CA HIS A 40 -2.35 -2.04 0.95
C HIS A 40 -1.21 -1.48 1.81
N ARG A 41 -0.37 -2.35 2.40
CA ARG A 41 0.82 -1.93 3.16
C ARG A 41 1.80 -1.15 2.30
N LEU A 42 2.10 -1.64 1.09
CA LEU A 42 3.03 -0.97 0.17
C LEU A 42 2.50 0.41 -0.26
N GLN A 43 1.22 0.52 -0.58
CA GLN A 43 0.61 1.81 -0.91
C GLN A 43 0.70 2.80 0.27
N PHE A 44 0.45 2.32 1.49
CA PHE A 44 0.59 3.16 2.68
C PHE A 44 2.03 3.63 2.88
N GLU A 45 3.02 2.77 2.66
CA GLU A 45 4.43 3.12 2.75
C GLU A 45 4.83 4.19 1.73
N ILE A 46 4.37 4.07 0.47
CA ILE A 46 4.60 5.08 -0.58
C ILE A 46 4.06 6.44 -0.16
N HIS A 47 2.82 6.51 0.32
CA HIS A 47 2.22 7.77 0.76
C HIS A 47 2.92 8.35 2.00
N ALA A 48 3.33 7.51 2.96
CA ALA A 48 4.10 7.94 4.12
C ALA A 48 5.47 8.52 3.73
N GLN A 49 6.17 7.88 2.77
CA GLN A 49 7.43 8.38 2.23
C GLN A 49 7.25 9.72 1.48
N HIS A 50 6.17 9.86 0.69
CA HIS A 50 5.85 11.11 0.01
C HIS A 50 5.60 12.25 1.01
N LEU A 51 4.82 12.00 2.07
CA LEU A 51 4.56 12.98 3.12
C LEU A 51 5.84 13.39 3.85
N LYS A 52 6.75 12.43 4.12
CA LYS A 52 8.06 12.70 4.72
C LYS A 52 8.90 13.61 3.82
N SER A 53 8.88 13.40 2.50
CA SER A 53 9.58 14.23 1.53
C SER A 53 9.07 15.67 1.53
N ILE A 54 7.75 15.86 1.50
CA ILE A 54 7.12 17.19 1.54
C ILE A 54 7.51 17.89 2.85
N LYS A 55 7.39 17.21 3.99
CA LYS A 55 7.81 17.76 5.29
C LYS A 55 9.25 18.27 5.25
N SER A 56 10.20 17.47 4.76
CA SER A 56 11.60 17.87 4.66
C SER A 56 11.83 19.04 3.69
N LYS A 57 11.06 19.16 2.61
CA LYS A 57 11.12 20.33 1.72
C LYS A 57 10.68 21.59 2.45
N VAL A 58 9.56 21.54 3.17
CA VAL A 58 9.05 22.68 3.95
C VAL A 58 10.04 23.09 5.04
N GLU A 59 10.60 22.14 5.78
CA GLU A 59 11.63 22.42 6.80
C GLU A 59 12.87 23.11 6.17
N ASN A 60 13.35 22.63 5.02
CA ASN A 60 14.47 23.25 4.31
C ASN A 60 14.18 24.65 3.78
N GLU A 61 12.95 24.91 3.32
CA GLU A 61 12.54 26.25 2.87
C GLU A 61 12.41 27.22 4.04
N MET A 62 11.88 26.77 5.18
CA MET A 62 11.85 27.56 6.42
C MET A 62 13.26 27.91 6.93
N GLU A 63 14.23 27.00 6.83
CA GLU A 63 15.63 27.28 7.20
C GLU A 63 16.27 28.33 6.27
N LYS A 64 15.99 28.25 4.96
CA LYS A 64 16.48 29.23 3.97
C LYS A 64 15.84 30.61 4.17
N ASP A 65 14.54 30.68 4.43
CA ASP A 65 13.84 31.93 4.70
C ASP A 65 14.26 32.57 6.04
N GLY A 66 14.69 31.77 7.02
CA GLY A 66 15.33 32.25 8.24
C GLY A 66 16.63 33.03 7.99
N THR A 67 17.31 32.78 6.86
CA THR A 67 18.52 33.51 6.43
C THR A 67 18.23 34.69 5.49
N SER A 68 17.02 34.77 4.91
CA SER A 68 16.61 35.76 3.92
C SER A 68 15.43 36.60 4.41
N LYS A 69 15.71 37.57 5.28
CA LYS A 69 14.70 38.54 5.73
C LYS A 69 14.46 39.60 4.65
N LYS A 70 13.32 39.49 3.95
CA LYS A 70 12.36 40.58 3.57
C LYS A 70 11.70 40.33 2.20
N ASP A 71 10.39 40.48 2.19
CA ASP A 71 9.47 40.71 1.05
C ASP A 71 8.91 39.56 0.19
N HIS A 72 9.41 38.31 0.24
CA HIS A 72 8.86 37.23 -0.62
C HIS A 72 8.38 35.95 0.10
N GLY A 73 8.57 35.84 1.42
CA GLY A 73 8.39 34.57 2.16
C GLY A 73 6.96 34.18 2.53
N ALA A 74 5.97 35.08 2.43
CA ALA A 74 4.60 34.77 2.84
C ALA A 74 3.83 33.91 1.82
N GLU A 75 4.15 34.04 0.53
CA GLU A 75 3.43 33.37 -0.56
C GLU A 75 3.94 31.92 -0.75
N GLY A 76 5.26 31.71 -0.74
CA GLY A 76 5.86 30.37 -0.82
C GLY A 76 5.56 29.47 0.38
N MET A 77 5.57 30.01 1.61
CA MET A 77 5.15 29.25 2.80
C MET A 77 3.69 28.82 2.74
N HIS A 78 2.81 29.64 2.14
CA HIS A 78 1.41 29.29 1.99
C HIS A 78 1.22 28.13 1.00
N GLU A 79 1.93 28.14 -0.14
CA GLU A 79 1.95 27.02 -1.09
C GLU A 79 2.47 25.73 -0.45
N ALA A 80 3.58 25.80 0.30
CA ALA A 80 4.16 24.65 0.99
C ALA A 80 3.19 24.02 2.02
N ILE A 81 2.46 24.85 2.78
CA ILE A 81 1.42 24.39 3.72
C ILE A 81 0.24 23.74 2.98
N GLN A 82 -0.19 24.31 1.84
CA GLN A 82 -1.25 23.72 1.02
C GLN A 82 -0.84 22.36 0.44
N GLU A 83 0.41 22.19 0.01
CA GLU A 83 0.93 20.90 -0.45
C GLU A 83 0.96 19.85 0.67
N ILE A 84 1.36 20.21 1.90
CA ILE A 84 1.27 19.32 3.06
C ILE A 84 -0.19 18.92 3.32
N ALA A 85 -1.10 19.89 3.38
CA ALA A 85 -2.50 19.63 3.67
C ALA A 85 -3.14 18.71 2.62
N LYS A 86 -2.80 18.87 1.34
CA LYS A 86 -3.23 18.01 0.25
C LYS A 86 -2.69 16.58 0.41
N ALA A 87 -1.40 16.42 0.67
CA ALA A 87 -0.79 15.09 0.84
C ALA A 87 -1.35 14.36 2.07
N MET A 88 -1.62 15.08 3.17
CA MET A 88 -2.31 14.52 4.34
C MET A 88 -3.74 14.10 4.01
N GLY A 89 -4.47 14.90 3.23
CA GLY A 89 -5.82 14.56 2.78
C GLY A 89 -5.87 13.36 1.84
N GLU A 90 -4.86 13.19 0.98
CA GLU A 90 -4.71 11.99 0.13
C GLU A 90 -4.42 10.74 0.96
N LEU A 91 -3.53 10.83 1.97
CA LEU A 91 -3.25 9.73 2.90
C LEU A 91 -4.48 9.33 3.72
N ALA A 92 -5.28 10.29 4.17
CA ALA A 92 -6.47 10.04 4.98
C ALA A 92 -7.54 9.19 4.26
N LYS A 93 -7.66 9.32 2.92
CA LYS A 93 -8.62 8.54 2.11
C LYS A 93 -8.35 7.04 2.10
N TYR A 94 -7.13 6.62 2.45
CA TYR A 94 -6.75 5.20 2.53
C TYR A 94 -6.85 4.65 3.97
N LEU A 95 -7.15 5.50 4.95
CA LEU A 95 -7.32 5.13 6.36
C LEU A 95 -8.79 4.93 6.77
N THR A 96 -9.74 5.27 5.91
CA THR A 96 -11.20 5.24 6.13
C THR A 96 -11.91 4.59 4.96
#